data_AF-A0A1Q4WU89-F1
#
_entry.id   AF-A0A1Q4WU89-F1
#
_cell.length_a   1.000
_cell.length_b   1.000
_cell.length_c   1.000
_cell.angle_alpha   90.00
_cell.angle_beta   90.00
_cell.angle_gamma   90.00
#
_symmetry.space_group_name_H-M   'P 1'
#
loop_
_entity.id
_entity.type
_entity.pdbx_description
1 polymer ?
#
loop_
_entity_poly.entity_id
_entity_poly.type
_entity_poly.pdbx_seq_one_letter_code
_entity_poly.pdbx_strand_id
1 'polypeptide(L)'
;MDLSRILPKLRSTQIREDAERASRPNAGSPGFRGPQESPGLRRLRASRGRRRVYASLNALAILAATVLMGVINFNPGTTLMTTVLLPVLLVLVAVMLVVTTQLGRATGANSRYRRLDERQRAELNRATRIGHHVTAGLMLAVFLVFAVLEGPSPESVSFPRELFMPVLWVIIMAHTSIPALYLAWTQPDEVPDEEQF
;
A
#
# COMPACT_ATOMS: atom_id res chain seq x y z
N MET A 1 -36.06 44.75 10.83
CA MET A 1 -35.36 44.05 11.92
C MET A 1 -34.34 43.15 11.26
N ASP A 2 -33.07 43.53 11.30
CA ASP A 2 -32.04 43.15 10.31
C ASP A 2 -31.16 42.00 10.83
N LEU A 3 -31.40 40.79 10.32
CA LEU A 3 -30.77 39.52 10.75
C LEU A 3 -29.28 39.42 10.37
N SER A 4 -28.78 40.33 9.53
CA SER A 4 -27.41 40.34 9.03
C SER A 4 -26.34 40.71 10.07
N ARG A 5 -26.73 41.38 11.17
CA ARG A 5 -25.80 41.79 12.26
C ARG A 5 -25.59 40.75 13.35
N ILE A 6 -26.43 39.70 13.44
CA ILE A 6 -26.41 38.74 14.55
C ILE A 6 -25.52 37.53 14.25
N LEU A 7 -25.41 37.13 12.98
CA LEU A 7 -24.65 35.95 12.55
C LEU A 7 -23.12 36.00 12.79
N PRO A 8 -22.40 37.13 12.64
CA PRO A 8 -20.94 37.11 12.82
C PRO A 8 -20.53 36.96 14.29
N LYS A 9 -21.39 37.31 15.25
CA LYS A 9 -21.10 37.20 16.69
C LYS A 9 -21.18 35.77 17.23
N LEU A 10 -22.06 34.93 16.68
CA LEU A 10 -22.21 33.53 17.13
C LEU A 10 -21.03 32.64 16.70
N ARG A 11 -20.41 32.96 15.55
CA ARG A 11 -19.28 32.18 15.03
C ARG A 11 -17.99 32.43 15.82
N SER A 12 -17.77 33.65 16.31
CA SER A 12 -16.56 33.98 17.07
C SER A 12 -16.59 33.41 18.50
N THR A 13 -17.77 33.31 19.12
CA THR A 13 -17.92 32.68 20.44
C THR A 13 -17.69 31.17 20.37
N GLN A 14 -18.21 30.49 19.35
CA GLN A 14 -17.97 29.05 19.16
C GLN A 14 -16.50 28.72 18.92
N ILE A 15 -15.80 29.49 18.07
CA ILE A 15 -14.38 29.26 17.81
C ILE A 15 -13.54 29.46 19.09
N ARG A 16 -13.92 30.40 19.95
CA ARG A 16 -13.22 30.63 21.23
C ARG A 16 -13.50 29.53 22.25
N GLU A 17 -14.73 29.05 22.34
CA GLU A 17 -15.10 27.93 23.22
C GLU A 17 -14.47 26.60 22.79
N ASP A 18 -14.37 26.34 21.48
CA ASP A 18 -13.69 25.16 20.95
C ASP A 18 -12.17 25.22 21.17
N ALA A 19 -11.57 26.41 21.05
CA ALA A 19 -10.16 26.62 21.37
C ALA A 19 -9.86 26.48 22.88
N GLU A 20 -10.77 26.93 23.76
CA GLU A 20 -10.67 26.73 25.21
C GLU A 20 -10.91 25.26 25.62
N ARG A 21 -11.81 24.54 24.95
CA ARG A 21 -11.97 23.09 25.15
C ARG A 21 -10.75 22.30 24.69
N ALA A 22 -10.10 22.71 23.60
CA ALA A 22 -8.89 22.07 23.10
C ALA A 22 -7.65 22.38 23.97
N SER A 23 -7.62 23.52 24.67
CA SER A 23 -6.51 23.94 25.52
C SER A 23 -6.64 23.53 26.98
N ARG A 24 -7.81 23.04 27.43
CA ARG A 24 -7.97 22.44 28.76
C ARG A 24 -7.14 21.14 28.84
N PRO A 25 -6.06 21.11 29.63
CA PRO A 25 -5.34 19.87 29.89
C PRO A 25 -6.29 18.98 30.69
N ASN A 26 -6.61 17.82 30.13
CA ASN A 26 -7.50 16.85 30.76
C ASN A 26 -6.77 16.23 31.98
N ALA A 27 -6.80 16.94 33.11
CA ALA A 27 -6.07 16.62 34.35
C ALA A 27 -6.61 15.38 35.10
N GLY A 28 -7.45 14.57 34.46
CA GLY A 28 -8.07 13.38 35.04
C GLY A 28 -7.99 12.12 34.18
N SER A 29 -7.18 12.09 33.11
CA SER A 29 -6.93 10.83 32.37
C SER A 29 -5.69 10.14 32.93
N PRO A 30 -5.84 9.06 33.73
CA PRO A 30 -4.69 8.25 34.15
C PRO A 30 -4.06 7.63 32.91
N GLY A 31 -2.89 8.13 32.51
CA GLY A 31 -2.08 7.60 31.43
C GLY A 31 -2.79 7.61 30.08
N PHE A 32 -2.56 8.65 29.27
CA PHE A 32 -2.71 8.52 27.82
C PHE A 32 -1.65 7.52 27.32
N ARG A 33 -1.88 6.22 27.56
CA ARG A 33 -1.30 5.16 26.76
C ARG A 33 -1.81 5.45 25.36
N GLY A 34 -0.90 5.81 24.46
CA GLY A 34 -1.20 5.84 23.03
C GLY A 34 -1.97 4.57 22.66
N PRO A 35 -2.83 4.61 21.62
CA PRO A 35 -3.77 3.53 21.30
C PRO A 35 -3.05 2.19 21.41
N GLN A 36 -3.39 1.40 22.44
CA GLN A 36 -2.70 0.14 22.75
C GLN A 36 -2.78 -0.70 21.49
N GLU A 37 -1.66 -0.82 20.78
CA GLU A 37 -1.58 -1.66 19.61
C GLU A 37 -1.87 -3.09 20.06
N SER A 38 -2.78 -3.76 19.36
CA SER A 38 -3.20 -5.09 19.79
C SER A 38 -1.97 -6.02 19.88
N PRO A 39 -1.90 -6.91 20.90
CA PRO A 39 -0.74 -7.77 21.12
C PRO A 39 -0.39 -8.63 19.90
N GLY A 40 -1.37 -8.93 19.05
CA GLY A 40 -1.17 -9.60 17.77
C GLY A 40 -0.38 -8.77 16.74
N LEU A 41 -0.62 -7.45 16.66
CA LEU A 41 0.13 -6.56 15.76
C LEU A 41 1.59 -6.41 16.20
N ARG A 42 1.83 -6.33 17.52
CA ARG A 42 3.18 -6.33 18.10
C ARG A 42 3.95 -7.61 17.75
N ARG A 43 3.34 -8.79 17.94
CA ARG A 43 3.97 -10.08 17.54
C ARG A 43 4.23 -10.19 16.03
N LEU A 44 3.42 -9.54 15.19
CA LEU A 44 3.63 -9.53 13.74
C LEU A 44 4.80 -8.62 13.33
N ARG A 45 4.98 -7.47 14.00
CA ARG A 45 6.12 -6.56 13.77
C ARG A 45 7.44 -7.08 14.34
N ALA A 46 7.38 -7.82 15.45
CA ALA A 46 8.56 -8.33 16.15
C ALA A 46 9.39 -9.36 15.36
N SER A 47 8.85 -9.98 14.30
CA SER A 47 9.55 -11.03 13.55
C SER A 47 9.86 -10.61 12.10
N ARG A 48 11.13 -10.30 11.81
CA ARG A 48 11.67 -10.20 10.43
C ARG A 48 11.30 -11.39 9.56
N GLY A 49 11.34 -12.61 10.11
CA GLY A 49 11.02 -13.84 9.36
C GLY A 49 9.59 -13.82 8.81
N ARG A 50 8.60 -13.50 9.64
CA ARG A 50 7.18 -13.45 9.23
C ARG A 50 6.94 -12.35 8.19
N ARG A 51 7.54 -11.17 8.37
CA ARG A 51 7.44 -10.07 7.39
C ARG A 51 7.96 -10.47 6.01
N ARG A 52 9.13 -11.12 5.96
CA ARG A 52 9.72 -11.63 4.72
C ARG A 52 8.87 -12.71 4.07
N VAL A 53 8.28 -13.63 4.85
CA VAL A 53 7.35 -14.65 4.32
C VAL A 53 6.14 -13.99 3.66
N TYR A 54 5.45 -13.06 4.34
CA TYR A 54 4.29 -12.38 3.73
C TYR A 54 4.65 -11.63 2.47
N ALA A 55 5.82 -11.02 2.43
CA ALA A 55 6.29 -10.32 1.25
C ALA A 55 6.69 -11.25 0.10
N SER A 56 7.35 -12.38 0.38
CA SER A 56 7.61 -13.40 -0.62
C SER A 56 6.32 -13.99 -1.18
N LEU A 57 5.32 -14.26 -0.32
CA LEU A 57 3.99 -14.70 -0.74
C LEU A 57 3.29 -13.63 -1.59
N ASN A 58 3.43 -12.35 -1.24
CA ASN A 58 2.86 -11.25 -2.00
C ASN A 58 3.48 -11.16 -3.40
N ALA A 59 4.82 -11.19 -3.49
CA ALA A 59 5.54 -11.18 -4.75
C ALA A 59 5.16 -12.40 -5.62
N LEU A 60 5.06 -13.58 -5.02
CA LEU A 60 4.65 -14.80 -5.73
C LEU A 60 3.21 -14.70 -6.24
N ALA A 61 2.29 -14.16 -5.44
CA ALA A 61 0.90 -13.96 -5.86
C ALA A 61 0.78 -12.96 -7.01
N ILE A 62 1.55 -11.87 -6.98
CA ILE A 62 1.62 -10.90 -8.09
C ILE A 62 2.11 -11.58 -9.36
N LEU A 63 3.22 -12.34 -9.30
CA LEU A 63 3.78 -13.04 -10.45
C LEU A 63 2.81 -14.09 -11.01
N ALA A 64 2.19 -14.89 -10.14
CA ALA A 64 1.21 -15.88 -10.54
C ALA A 64 0.00 -15.23 -11.22
N ALA A 65 -0.49 -14.10 -10.71
CA ALA A 65 -1.60 -13.36 -11.31
C ALA A 65 -1.21 -12.76 -12.67
N THR A 66 0.01 -12.22 -12.80
CA THR A 66 0.54 -11.70 -14.08
C THR A 66 0.59 -12.80 -15.14
N VAL A 67 1.16 -13.97 -14.79
CA VAL A 67 1.25 -15.11 -15.72
C VAL A 67 -0.14 -15.58 -16.10
N LEU A 68 -1.05 -15.72 -15.14
CA LEU A 68 -2.42 -16.16 -15.40
C LEU A 68 -3.20 -15.17 -16.28
N MET A 69 -3.04 -13.86 -16.07
CA MET A 69 -3.60 -12.83 -16.95
C MET A 69 -3.04 -12.95 -18.37
N GLY A 70 -1.74 -13.22 -18.52
CA GLY A 70 -1.13 -13.48 -19.82
C GLY A 70 -1.80 -14.67 -20.51
N VAL A 71 -1.89 -15.82 -19.82
CA VAL A 71 -2.53 -17.03 -20.36
C VAL A 71 -3.97 -16.79 -20.77
N ILE A 72 -4.76 -16.06 -19.95
CA ILE A 72 -6.15 -15.68 -20.26
C ILE A 72 -6.20 -14.84 -21.55
N ASN A 73 -5.31 -13.86 -21.68
CA ASN A 73 -5.30 -12.96 -22.83
C ASN A 73 -4.85 -13.65 -24.13
N PHE A 74 -3.96 -14.63 -24.05
CA PHE A 74 -3.54 -15.43 -25.21
C PHE A 74 -4.56 -16.51 -25.61
N ASN A 75 -5.56 -16.81 -24.78
CA ASN A 75 -6.57 -17.85 -25.04
C ASN A 75 -8.02 -17.32 -24.91
N PRO A 76 -8.37 -16.22 -25.61
CA PRO A 76 -9.67 -15.57 -25.43
C PRO A 76 -10.82 -16.46 -25.91
N GLY A 77 -11.94 -16.43 -25.19
CA GLY A 77 -13.19 -17.07 -25.61
C GLY A 77 -13.29 -18.58 -25.40
N THR A 78 -12.27 -19.22 -24.80
CA THR A 78 -12.32 -20.65 -24.48
C THR A 78 -13.19 -20.93 -23.24
N THR A 79 -13.87 -22.09 -23.21
CA THR A 79 -14.63 -22.52 -22.02
C THR A 79 -13.71 -22.70 -20.80
N LEU A 80 -12.47 -23.14 -21.01
CA LEU A 80 -11.45 -23.24 -19.95
C LEU A 80 -11.16 -21.87 -19.32
N MET A 81 -11.04 -20.82 -20.15
CA MET A 81 -10.82 -19.46 -19.67
C MET A 81 -11.96 -18.99 -18.76
N THR A 82 -13.21 -19.14 -19.20
CA THR A 82 -14.38 -18.62 -18.45
C THR A 82 -14.70 -19.41 -17.19
N THR A 83 -14.55 -20.74 -17.25
CA THR A 83 -14.98 -21.63 -16.15
C THR A 83 -13.88 -21.94 -15.13
N VAL A 84 -12.61 -21.83 -15.51
CA VAL A 84 -11.49 -22.20 -14.64
C VAL A 84 -10.53 -21.03 -14.43
N LEU A 85 -9.93 -20.50 -15.50
CA LEU A 85 -8.83 -19.54 -15.36
C LEU A 85 -9.30 -18.22 -14.71
N LEU A 86 -10.46 -17.71 -15.11
CA LEU A 86 -11.00 -16.46 -14.57
C LEU A 86 -11.43 -16.60 -13.09
N PRO A 87 -12.16 -17.65 -12.66
CA PRO A 87 -12.38 -17.92 -11.24
C PRO A 87 -11.10 -18.09 -10.43
N VAL A 88 -10.09 -18.80 -10.96
CA VAL A 88 -8.80 -18.97 -10.29
C VAL A 88 -8.09 -17.62 -10.12
N LEU A 89 -8.13 -16.76 -11.15
CA LEU A 89 -7.59 -15.40 -11.06
C LEU A 89 -8.29 -14.59 -9.98
N LEU A 90 -9.62 -14.67 -9.89
CA LEU A 90 -10.39 -13.95 -8.85
C LEU A 90 -10.03 -14.42 -7.44
N VAL A 91 -9.92 -15.74 -7.24
CA VAL A 91 -9.50 -16.31 -5.95
C VAL A 91 -8.07 -15.86 -5.60
N LEU A 92 -7.16 -15.89 -6.58
CA LEU A 92 -5.78 -15.46 -6.39
C LEU A 92 -5.69 -13.97 -6.03
N VAL A 93 -6.47 -13.11 -6.68
CA VAL A 93 -6.57 -11.67 -6.35
C VAL A 93 -7.10 -11.49 -4.92
N ALA A 94 -8.13 -12.25 -4.52
CA ALA A 94 -8.65 -12.19 -3.15
C ALA A 94 -7.60 -12.60 -2.11
N VAL A 95 -6.88 -13.70 -2.35
CA VAL A 95 -5.76 -14.14 -1.49
C VAL A 95 -4.67 -13.08 -1.43
N MET A 96 -4.31 -12.50 -2.57
CA MET A 96 -3.32 -11.42 -2.66
C MET A 96 -3.73 -10.21 -1.82
N LEU A 97 -4.99 -9.76 -1.90
CA LEU A 97 -5.48 -8.64 -1.08
C LEU A 97 -5.35 -8.92 0.42
N VAL A 98 -5.64 -10.15 0.86
CA VAL A 98 -5.45 -10.56 2.25
C VAL A 98 -3.96 -10.50 2.62
N VAL A 99 -3.08 -11.07 1.80
CA VAL A 99 -1.63 -11.06 2.04
C VAL A 99 -1.07 -9.63 2.06
N THR A 100 -1.45 -8.76 1.12
CA THR A 100 -1.05 -7.35 1.08
C THR A 100 -1.51 -6.62 2.36
N THR A 101 -2.73 -6.89 2.82
CA THR A 101 -3.25 -6.30 4.06
C THR A 101 -2.46 -6.73 5.27
N GLN A 102 -2.12 -8.02 5.37
CA GLN A 102 -1.32 -8.56 6.47
C GLN A 102 0.12 -8.05 6.43
N LEU A 103 0.71 -7.94 5.24
CA LEU A 103 2.02 -7.34 5.03
C LEU A 103 2.04 -5.86 5.45
N GLY A 104 1.03 -5.09 5.04
CA GLY A 104 0.89 -3.68 5.41
C GLY A 104 0.67 -3.46 6.91
N ARG A 105 0.00 -4.42 7.59
CA ARG A 105 -0.11 -4.44 9.06
C ARG A 105 1.22 -4.77 9.73
N ALA A 106 1.93 -5.77 9.22
CA ALA A 106 3.21 -6.22 9.76
C ALA A 106 4.36 -5.21 9.54
N THR A 107 4.24 -4.32 8.55
CA THR A 107 5.23 -3.27 8.27
C THR A 107 4.81 -1.88 8.78
N GLY A 108 3.56 -1.73 9.23
CA GLY A 108 3.00 -0.42 9.58
C GLY A 108 2.73 0.48 8.36
N ALA A 109 2.90 0.00 7.13
CA ALA A 109 2.64 0.76 5.90
C ALA A 109 1.16 1.20 5.79
N ASN A 110 0.23 0.44 6.39
CA ASN A 110 -1.21 0.76 6.41
C ASN A 110 -1.64 1.58 7.62
N SER A 111 -0.72 1.96 8.51
CA SER A 111 -1.06 2.79 9.68
C SER A 111 -1.41 4.20 9.23
N ARG A 112 -2.45 4.78 9.85
CA ARG A 112 -2.86 6.17 9.57
C ARG A 112 -1.66 7.08 9.84
N TYR A 113 -1.21 7.83 8.84
CA TYR A 113 0.00 8.68 8.90
C TYR A 113 0.10 9.54 10.18
N ARG A 114 -1.05 10.05 10.67
CA ARG A 114 -1.16 10.84 11.91
C ARG A 114 -0.78 10.08 13.20
N ARG A 115 -0.80 8.75 13.18
CA ARG A 115 -0.45 7.87 14.31
C ARG A 115 0.98 7.33 14.25
N LEU A 116 1.71 7.61 13.17
CA LEU A 116 3.11 7.24 13.05
C LEU A 116 3.98 8.27 13.77
N ASP A 117 5.00 7.79 14.46
CA ASP A 117 6.08 8.63 15.00
C ASP A 117 6.92 9.23 13.87
N GLU A 118 7.66 10.31 14.14
CA GLU A 118 8.41 11.00 13.08
C GLU A 118 9.48 10.13 12.43
N ARG A 119 10.07 9.19 13.20
CA ARG A 119 10.95 8.16 12.65
C ARG A 119 10.23 7.26 11.66
N GLN A 120 9.07 6.72 12.03
CA GLN A 120 8.29 5.82 11.17
C GLN A 120 7.78 6.55 9.92
N ARG A 121 7.41 7.83 10.03
CA ARG A 121 7.04 8.66 8.87
C ARG A 121 8.22 8.86 7.92
N ALA A 122 9.41 9.15 8.44
CA ALA A 122 10.61 9.29 7.62
C ALA A 122 10.97 7.98 6.90
N GLU A 123 10.84 6.83 7.57
CA GLU A 123 11.05 5.51 6.98
C GLU A 123 10.02 5.20 5.88
N LEU A 124 8.74 5.45 6.14
CA LEU A 124 7.68 5.28 5.14
C LEU A 124 7.87 6.20 3.93
N ASN A 125 8.20 7.47 4.14
CA ASN A 125 8.46 8.42 3.06
C ASN A 125 9.66 8.00 2.19
N ARG A 126 10.71 7.46 2.83
CA ARG A 126 11.84 6.87 2.11
C ARG A 126 11.41 5.66 1.27
N ALA A 127 10.63 4.75 1.87
CA ALA A 127 10.12 3.56 1.18
C ALA A 127 9.22 3.94 -0.02
N THR A 128 8.33 4.92 0.14
CA THR A 128 7.47 5.44 -0.93
C THR A 128 8.29 6.07 -2.05
N ARG A 129 9.33 6.85 -1.73
CA ARG A 129 10.23 7.43 -2.73
C ARG A 129 10.96 6.35 -3.53
N ILE A 130 11.46 5.32 -2.86
CA ILE A 130 12.06 4.15 -3.53
C ILE A 130 11.03 3.49 -4.45
N GLY A 131 9.80 3.31 -3.98
CA GLY A 131 8.69 2.80 -4.81
C GLY A 131 8.47 3.62 -6.08
N HIS A 132 8.51 4.95 -6.00
CA HIS A 132 8.39 5.83 -7.16
C HIS A 132 9.55 5.64 -8.14
N HIS A 133 10.80 5.61 -7.66
CA HIS A 133 11.97 5.40 -8.53
C HIS A 133 11.96 4.03 -9.20
N VAL A 134 11.60 2.97 -8.48
CA VAL A 134 11.52 1.63 -9.07
C VAL A 134 10.38 1.55 -10.09
N THR A 135 9.21 2.14 -9.80
CA THR A 135 8.09 2.16 -10.75
C THR A 135 8.44 2.96 -12.00
N ALA A 136 9.08 4.12 -11.85
CA ALA A 136 9.54 4.93 -12.97
C ALA A 136 10.60 4.20 -13.81
N GLY A 137 11.56 3.54 -13.16
CA GLY A 137 12.54 2.69 -13.83
C GLY A 137 11.91 1.52 -14.57
N LEU A 138 10.88 0.89 -13.99
CA LEU A 138 10.11 -0.17 -14.63
C LEU A 138 9.34 0.34 -15.86
N MET A 139 8.65 1.48 -15.75
CA MET A 139 7.97 2.11 -16.88
C MET A 139 8.95 2.45 -18.01
N LEU A 140 10.12 3.00 -17.67
CA LEU A 140 11.17 3.30 -18.63
C LEU A 140 11.72 2.02 -19.27
N ALA A 141 11.95 0.96 -18.50
CA ALA A 141 12.42 -0.33 -19.02
C ALA A 141 11.41 -0.94 -20.00
N VAL A 142 10.12 -0.93 -19.65
CA VAL A 142 9.04 -1.37 -20.54
C VAL A 142 9.06 -0.54 -21.83
N PHE A 143 9.10 0.78 -21.72
CA PHE A 143 9.18 1.68 -22.88
C PHE A 143 10.39 1.37 -23.77
N LEU A 144 11.58 1.20 -23.19
CA LEU A 144 12.80 0.91 -23.95
C LEU A 144 12.74 -0.45 -24.65
N VAL A 145 12.21 -1.49 -24.00
CA VAL A 145 12.02 -2.81 -24.62
C VAL A 145 11.14 -2.69 -25.85
N PHE A 146 10.01 -2.00 -25.76
CA PHE A 146 9.13 -1.81 -26.91
C PHE A 146 9.74 -0.90 -27.98
N ALA A 147 10.44 0.17 -27.60
CA ALA A 147 11.14 1.05 -28.54
C ALA A 147 12.22 0.31 -29.35
N VAL A 148 12.92 -0.65 -28.72
CA VAL A 148 13.93 -1.49 -29.40
C VAL A 148 13.27 -2.53 -30.30
N LEU A 149 12.18 -3.16 -29.86
CA LEU A 149 11.50 -4.21 -30.62
C LEU A 149 10.77 -3.68 -31.87
N GLU A 150 10.12 -2.52 -31.77
CA GLU A 150 9.36 -1.91 -32.88
C GLU A 150 10.27 -1.13 -33.86
N GLY A 151 11.47 -0.74 -33.41
CA GLY A 151 12.39 0.04 -34.21
C GLY A 151 11.93 1.48 -34.49
N PRO A 152 12.69 2.27 -35.27
CA PRO A 152 12.41 3.69 -35.50
C PRO A 152 11.30 3.98 -36.51
N SER A 153 10.52 2.99 -36.95
CA SER A 153 9.51 3.17 -38.00
C SER A 153 8.21 3.77 -37.43
N PRO A 154 7.81 4.99 -37.84
CA PRO A 154 6.65 5.68 -37.28
C PRO A 154 5.30 5.11 -37.74
N GLU A 155 5.27 4.19 -38.70
CA GLU A 155 4.02 3.79 -39.37
C GLU A 155 3.24 2.68 -38.65
N SER A 156 3.80 2.01 -37.63
CA SER A 156 3.09 0.90 -36.97
C SER A 156 3.56 0.56 -35.55
N VAL A 157 3.90 1.54 -34.70
CA VAL A 157 4.14 1.25 -33.27
C VAL A 157 2.84 0.72 -32.66
N SER A 158 2.75 -0.60 -32.51
CA SER A 158 1.56 -1.28 -32.00
C SER A 158 1.93 -2.08 -30.76
N PHE A 159 1.29 -1.74 -29.64
CA PHE A 159 1.51 -2.49 -28.40
C PHE A 159 0.70 -3.80 -28.46
N PRO A 160 1.32 -4.98 -28.22
CA PRO A 160 0.60 -6.26 -28.23
C PRO A 160 -0.57 -6.24 -27.24
N ARG A 161 -1.79 -6.38 -27.76
CA ARG A 161 -3.02 -6.26 -26.97
C ARG A 161 -3.04 -7.25 -25.80
N GLU A 162 -2.45 -8.41 -26.00
CA GLU A 162 -2.39 -9.52 -25.04
C GLU A 162 -1.53 -9.16 -23.82
N LEU A 163 -0.52 -8.31 -23.99
CA LEU A 163 0.38 -7.89 -22.91
C LEU A 163 -0.15 -6.70 -22.12
N PHE A 164 -1.23 -6.05 -22.57
CA PHE A 164 -1.66 -4.76 -22.03
C PHE A 164 -2.05 -4.90 -20.56
N MET A 165 -2.92 -5.86 -20.25
CA MET A 165 -3.37 -6.09 -18.88
C MET A 165 -2.25 -6.62 -17.96
N PRO A 166 -1.43 -7.64 -18.34
CA PRO A 166 -0.32 -8.10 -17.53
C PRO A 166 0.71 -7.02 -17.21
N VAL A 167 1.10 -6.20 -18.20
CA VAL A 167 2.10 -5.13 -18.00
C VAL A 167 1.53 -4.05 -17.08
N LEU A 168 0.31 -3.59 -17.34
CA LEU A 168 -0.37 -2.60 -16.49
C LEU A 168 -0.51 -3.11 -15.05
N TRP A 169 -0.89 -4.38 -14.90
CA TRP A 169 -0.98 -5.04 -13.59
C TRP A 169 0.35 -5.01 -12.85
N VAL A 170 1.46 -5.42 -13.49
CA VAL A 170 2.79 -5.42 -12.85
C VAL A 170 3.19 -4.00 -12.43
N ILE A 171 2.93 -2.99 -13.25
CA ILE A 171 3.24 -1.58 -12.93
C ILE A 171 2.45 -1.12 -11.69
N ILE A 172 1.14 -1.38 -11.65
CA ILE A 172 0.29 -1.00 -10.50
C ILE A 172 0.72 -1.76 -9.24
N MET A 173 0.99 -3.05 -9.36
CA MET A 173 1.40 -3.87 -8.22
C MET A 173 2.78 -3.49 -7.71
N ALA A 174 3.73 -3.17 -8.59
CA ALA A 174 5.02 -2.63 -8.22
C ALA A 174 4.85 -1.32 -7.43
N HIS A 175 4.08 -0.37 -7.96
CA HIS A 175 3.86 0.92 -7.30
C HIS A 175 3.26 0.79 -5.90
N THR A 176 2.26 -0.08 -5.75
CA THR A 176 1.51 -0.25 -4.49
C THR A 176 2.22 -1.14 -3.48
N SER A 177 3.02 -2.12 -3.93
CA SER A 177 3.59 -3.15 -3.04
C SER A 177 5.04 -2.87 -2.67
N ILE A 178 5.83 -2.20 -3.52
CA ILE A 178 7.26 -1.95 -3.25
C ILE A 178 7.53 -1.27 -1.91
N PRO A 179 6.79 -0.25 -1.46
CA PRO A 179 7.06 0.36 -0.16
C PRO A 179 6.96 -0.65 0.99
N ALA A 180 5.93 -1.52 0.98
CA ALA A 180 5.74 -2.55 1.98
C ALA A 180 6.79 -3.68 1.87
N LEU A 181 7.15 -4.08 0.65
CA LEU A 181 8.23 -5.03 0.41
C LEU A 181 9.57 -4.48 0.93
N TYR A 182 9.89 -3.23 0.63
CA TYR A 182 11.11 -2.59 1.13
C TYR A 182 11.16 -2.60 2.66
N LEU A 183 10.07 -2.15 3.31
CA LEU A 183 9.99 -2.12 4.78
C LEU A 183 10.11 -3.51 5.40
N ALA A 184 9.56 -4.56 4.77
CA ALA A 184 9.68 -5.93 5.25
C ALA A 184 11.12 -6.45 5.32
N TRP A 185 12.05 -5.91 4.52
CA TRP A 185 13.46 -6.28 4.55
C TRP A 185 14.31 -5.34 5.40
N THR A 186 13.98 -4.05 5.43
CA THR A 186 14.84 -3.03 6.06
C THR A 186 14.48 -2.70 7.49
N GLN A 187 13.22 -2.91 7.92
CA GLN A 187 12.83 -2.57 9.28
C GLN A 187 13.57 -3.45 10.30
N PRO A 188 14.12 -2.86 11.38
CA PRO A 188 14.66 -3.62 12.48
C PRO A 188 13.60 -4.45 13.18
N ASP A 189 14.03 -5.50 13.89
CA ASP A 189 13.12 -6.21 14.79
C ASP A 189 12.75 -5.28 15.95
N GLU A 190 11.46 -5.21 16.28
CA GLU A 190 11.01 -4.54 17.50
C GLU A 190 11.37 -5.45 18.68
N VAL A 191 12.17 -4.94 19.62
CA VAL A 191 12.48 -5.64 20.87
C VAL A 191 11.17 -5.78 21.65
N PRO A 192 10.74 -7.00 22.05
CA PRO A 192 9.59 -7.16 22.91
C PRO A 192 9.82 -6.40 24.23
N ASP A 193 8.87 -5.58 24.67
CA ASP A 193 8.94 -4.86 25.96
C ASP A 193 9.04 -5.79 27.20
N GLU A 194 9.09 -7.11 27.01
CA GLU A 194 9.09 -8.13 28.07
C GLU A 194 10.45 -8.36 28.75
N GLU A 195 11.52 -7.65 28.34
CA GLU A 195 12.86 -7.75 28.95
C GLU A 195 13.20 -6.59 29.94
N GLN A 196 12.19 -5.94 30.51
CA GLN A 196 12.37 -4.99 31.63
C GLN A 196 11.74 -5.56 32.91
N PHE A 197 12.36 -6.58 33.49
CA PHE A 197 12.11 -7.02 34.86
C PHE A 197 13.42 -7.34 35.56
#